data_AF-A0A7J2ZHZ4-F1
#
_entry.id   AF-A0A7J2ZHZ4-F1
#
_cell.length_a   1.000
_cell.length_b   1.000
_cell.length_c   1.000
_cell.angle_alpha   90.00
_cell.angle_beta   90.00
_cell.angle_gamma   90.00
#
_symmetry.space_group_name_H-M   'P 1'
#
loop_
_entity.id
_entity.type
_entity.pdbx_description
1 polymer ?
#
loop_
_entity_poly.entity_id
_entity_poly.type
_entity_poly.pdbx_seq_one_letter_code
_entity_poly.pdbx_strand_id
1 'polypeptide(L)' 'MGLKEFAKSVVTLFKVSSKPTREEFSLLVRVVIIGIGLIGAISFVVRFVLLAIQGA' A
#
# COMPACT_ATOMS: atom_id res chain seq x y z
N MET A 1 11.93 29.61 -16.18
CA MET A 1 11.66 29.36 -14.73
C MET A 1 10.22 29.69 -14.37
N GLY A 2 9.24 29.24 -15.15
CA GLY A 2 7.82 29.53 -14.91
C GLY A 2 7.02 28.27 -14.55
N LEU A 3 5.91 28.45 -13.84
CA LEU A 3 4.95 27.37 -13.52
C LEU A 3 4.53 26.55 -14.75
N LYS A 4 4.46 27.16 -15.93
CA LYS A 4 4.17 26.46 -17.21
C LYS A 4 5.25 25.45 -17.61
N GLU A 5 6.53 25.79 -17.43
CA GLU A 5 7.63 24.84 -17.68
C GLU A 5 7.64 23.73 -16.65
N PHE A 6 7.37 24.05 -15.38
CA PHE A 6 7.25 23.03 -14.33
C PHE A 6 6.13 22.03 -14.63
N ALA A 7 4.95 22.51 -15.00
CA ALA A 7 3.84 21.66 -15.42
C ALA A 7 4.21 20.78 -16.63
N LYS A 8 4.91 21.34 -17.63
CA LYS A 8 5.40 20.59 -18.78
C LYS A 8 6.39 19.49 -18.38
N SER A 9 7.30 19.77 -17.45
CA SER A 9 8.25 18.79 -16.90
C SER A 9 7.56 17.67 -16.13
N VAL A 10 6.54 17.99 -15.32
CA VAL A 10 5.74 16.99 -14.60
C VAL A 10 5.04 16.06 -15.59
N VAL A 11 4.42 16.60 -16.64
CA VAL A 11 3.76 15.77 -17.68
C VAL A 11 4.76 14.87 -18.38
N THR A 12 5.96 15.37 -18.72
CA THR A 12 7.03 14.54 -19.29
C THR A 12 7.43 13.41 -18.35
N LEU A 13 7.60 13.68 -17.05
CA LEU A 13 7.93 12.65 -16.05
C LEU A 13 6.85 11.58 -15.96
N PHE A 14 5.57 11.98 -15.94
CA PHE A 14 4.45 11.03 -15.95
C PHE A 14 4.31 10.23 -17.25
N LYS A 15 4.86 10.72 -18.35
CA LYS A 15 4.86 10.06 -19.65
C LYS A 15 6.03 9.09 -19.81
N VAL A 16 7.16 9.39 -19.19
CA VAL A 16 8.38 8.55 -19.19
C VAL A 16 8.34 7.50 -18.08
N SER A 17 7.61 7.74 -16.99
CA SER A 17 7.44 6.74 -15.95
C SER A 17 6.73 5.50 -16.51
N SER A 18 7.38 4.34 -16.36
CA SER A 18 6.76 3.06 -16.71
C SER A 18 5.63 2.80 -15.72
N LYS A 19 4.39 3.05 -16.15
CA LYS A 19 3.22 2.67 -15.39
C LYS A 19 3.22 1.15 -15.23
N PRO A 20 3.04 0.61 -14.01
CA PRO A 20 3.04 -0.82 -13.79
C PRO A 20 2.00 -1.50 -14.68
N THR A 21 2.36 -2.66 -15.21
CA THR A 21 1.44 -3.53 -15.94
C THR A 21 0.36 -4.05 -14.99
N ARG A 22 -0.82 -4.41 -15.51
CA ARG A 22 -1.92 -4.94 -14.68
C ARG A 22 -1.51 -6.18 -13.87
N GLU A 23 -0.61 -6.99 -14.42
CA GLU A 23 -0.03 -8.16 -13.78
C GLU A 23 0.86 -7.78 -12.60
N GLU A 24 1.79 -6.85 -12.79
CA GLU A 24 2.67 -6.33 -11.73
C GLU A 24 1.86 -5.68 -10.61
N PHE A 25 0.83 -4.92 -10.97
CA PHE A 25 -0.07 -4.31 -10.00
C PHE A 25 -0.82 -5.38 -9.18
N SER A 26 -1.34 -6.41 -9.83
CA SER A 26 -2.01 -7.52 -9.14
C SER A 26 -1.06 -8.28 -8.21
N LEU A 27 0.19 -8.50 -8.65
CA LEU A 27 1.24 -9.12 -7.84
C LEU A 27 1.51 -8.30 -6.57
N LEU A 28 1.74 -6.99 -6.73
CA LEU A 28 2.00 -6.09 -5.62
C LEU A 28 0.82 -6.06 -4.63
N VAL A 29 -0.41 -5.93 -5.14
CA VAL A 29 -1.62 -5.95 -4.30
C VAL A 29 -1.72 -7.26 -3.52
N ARG A 30 -1.44 -8.41 -4.15
CA ARG A 30 -1.50 -9.71 -3.49
C ARG A 30 -0.48 -9.82 -2.36
N VAL A 31 0.76 -9.37 -2.59
CA VAL A 31 1.82 -9.36 -1.56
C VAL A 31 1.44 -8.45 -0.39
N VAL A 32 0.91 -7.26 -0.67
CA VAL A 32 0.46 -6.31 0.36
C VAL A 32 -0.69 -6.89 1.20
N ILE A 33 -1.68 -7.52 0.56
CA ILE A 33 -2.80 -8.15 1.26
C ILE A 33 -2.30 -9.27 2.18
N ILE A 34 -1.35 -10.09 1.74
CA ILE A 34 -0.75 -11.14 2.57
C ILE A 34 -0.06 -10.51 3.80
N GLY A 35 0.72 -9.45 3.60
CA GLY A 35 1.41 -8.75 4.70
C GLY A 35 0.45 -8.15 5.72
N ILE A 36 -0.58 -7.44 5.26
CA ILE A 36 -1.61 -6.84 6.13
C ILE A 36 -2.38 -7.95 6.88
N GLY A 37 -2.71 -9.04 6.19
CA GLY A 37 -3.39 -10.18 6.80
C GLY A 37 -2.60 -10.81 7.95
N LEU A 38 -1.28 -10.97 7.78
CA LEU A 38 -0.41 -11.52 8.82
C LEU A 38 -0.33 -10.60 10.05
N ILE A 39 -0.05 -9.31 9.84
CA ILE A 39 0.06 -8.33 10.93
C ILE A 39 -1.29 -8.17 11.65
N GLY A 40 -2.38 -8.13 10.88
CA GLY A 40 -3.74 -8.04 11.39
C GLY A 40 -4.12 -9.26 12.22
N ALA A 41 -3.78 -10.47 11.76
CA ALA A 41 -4.06 -11.71 12.50
C ALA A 41 -3.29 -11.75 13.83
N ILE A 42 -2.01 -11.40 13.84
CA ILE A 42 -1.21 -11.33 15.08
C ILE A 42 -1.83 -10.32 16.05
N SER A 43 -2.13 -9.13 15.55
CA SER A 43 -2.75 -8.06 16.37
C SER A 43 -4.13 -8.48 16.91
N PHE A 44 -4.90 -9.20 16.10
CA PHE A 44 -6.20 -9.74 16.48
C PHE A 44 -6.08 -10.75 17.62
N VAL A 45 -5.15 -11.72 17.51
CA VAL A 45 -4.92 -12.72 18.56
C VAL A 45 -4.51 -12.05 19.87
N VAL A 46 -3.57 -11.09 19.82
CA VAL A 46 -3.14 -10.37 21.03
C VAL A 46 -4.30 -9.63 21.68
N ARG A 47 -5.07 -8.85 20.91
CA ARG A 47 -6.24 -8.14 21.45
C ARG A 47 -7.32 -9.08 21.97
N PHE A 48 -7.57 -10.18 21.27
CA PHE A 48 -8.57 -11.16 21.67
C PHE A 48 -8.21 -11.79 23.02
N VAL A 49 -6.94 -12.17 23.22
CA VAL A 49 -6.46 -12.72 24.49
C VAL A 49 -6.53 -11.67 25.60
N LEU A 50 -6.12 -10.43 25.34
CA LEU A 50 -6.21 -9.35 26.33
C LEU A 50 -7.66 -9.07 26.75
N LEU A 51 -8.60 -9.03 25.80
CA LEU A 51 -10.02 -8.84 26.08
C LEU A 51 -10.60 -10.01 26.86
N ALA A 52 -10.22 -11.25 26.53
CA ALA A 52 -10.66 -12.44 27.26
C ALA A 52 -10.17 -12.45 28.71
N ILE A 53 -8.96 -11.94 28.96
CA ILE A 53 -8.38 -11.83 30.31
C ILE A 53 -8.96 -10.65 31.09
N GLN A 54 -9.19 -9.49 30.46
CA GLN A 54 -9.78 -8.32 31.13
C GLN A 54 -11.29 -8.44 31.37
N GLY A 55 -11.98 -9.27 30.57
CA GLY A 55 -13.40 -9.56 30.72
C GLY A 55 -13.73 -10.68 31.71
N ALA A 56 -12.71 -11.31 32.31
CA ALA A 56 -12.80 -12.28 33.40
C ALA A 56 -12.39 -11.62 34.73
#